data_AF-A0A258MGH8-F1
#
_entry.id   AF-A0A258MGH8-F1
#
_cell.length_a   1.000
_cell.length_b   1.000
_cell.length_c   1.000
_cell.angle_alpha   90.00
_cell.angle_beta   90.00
_cell.angle_gamma   90.00
#
_symmetry.space_group_name_H-M   'P 1'
#
loop_
_entity.id
_entity.type
_entity.pdbx_description
1 polymer ?
#
loop_
_entity_poly.entity_id
_entity_poly.type
_entity_poly.pdbx_seq_one_letter_code
_entity_poly.pdbx_strand_id
1 'polypeptide(L)'
;MFKKDNLKLGLVLGFLTPIIAMFAYYLIQFRLFKLSEFFQVMLQQKSLMSGIISISLIANAVVFTLYINKQIDKTARGIFIATCIYALLALVIKWFL
;
A
#
# COMPACT_ATOMS: atom_id res chain seq x y z
N MET A 1 1.63 4.02 29.38
CA MET A 1 2.42 4.57 28.26
C MET A 1 2.87 3.43 27.33
N PHE A 2 1.96 2.88 26.51
CA PHE A 2 2.32 1.84 25.53
C PHE A 2 2.64 2.49 24.19
N LYS A 3 3.78 3.22 24.11
CA LYS A 3 4.37 3.49 22.79
C LYS A 3 4.88 2.14 22.28
N LYS A 4 4.03 1.37 21.58
CA LYS A 4 4.44 0.20 20.78
C LYS A 4 5.24 0.71 19.58
N ASP A 5 6.38 1.33 19.86
CA ASP A 5 7.28 1.90 18.89
C ASP A 5 8.21 0.80 18.40
N ASN A 6 7.63 -0.08 17.59
CA ASN A 6 8.31 -1.24 17.04
C ASN A 6 8.44 -1.08 15.54
N LEU A 7 9.67 -1.22 15.05
CA LEU A 7 9.98 -1.21 13.62
C LEU A 7 9.23 -2.35 12.91
N LYS A 8 9.13 -3.52 13.55
CA LYS A 8 8.33 -4.66 13.06
C LYS A 8 6.86 -4.31 12.85
N LEU A 9 6.24 -3.55 13.76
CA LEU A 9 4.86 -3.11 13.58
C LEU A 9 4.75 -2.13 12.41
N GLY A 10 5.74 -1.24 12.25
CA GLY A 10 5.80 -0.33 11.11
C GLY A 10 5.90 -1.05 9.77
N LEU A 11 6.76 -2.06 9.69
CA LEU A 11 6.88 -2.91 8.50
C LEU A 11 5.56 -3.62 8.18
N VAL A 12 4.94 -4.27 9.18
CA VAL A 12 3.66 -4.96 8.98
C VAL A 12 2.58 -3.98 8.50
N LEU A 13 2.46 -2.81 9.15
CA LEU A 13 1.50 -1.78 8.74
C LEU A 13 1.79 -1.24 7.33
N GLY A 14 3.06 -1.03 7.00
CA GLY A 14 3.46 -0.54 5.68
C GLY A 14 3.24 -1.54 4.54
N PHE A 15 3.26 -2.85 4.82
CA PHE A 15 2.86 -3.87 3.85
C PHE A 15 1.34 -4.10 3.82
N LEU A 16 0.67 -3.94 4.95
CA LEU A 16 -0.77 -4.17 5.05
C LEU A 16 -1.58 -3.01 4.45
N THR A 17 -1.10 -1.77 4.58
CA THR A 17 -1.81 -0.57 4.08
C THR A 17 -2.04 -0.59 2.56
N PRO A 18 -1.06 -0.95 1.70
CA PRO A 18 -1.29 -1.14 0.26
C PRO A 18 -2.37 -2.17 -0.06
N ILE A 19 -2.37 -3.29 0.67
CA ILE A 19 -3.35 -4.37 0.48
C ILE A 19 -4.74 -3.87 0.86
N ILE A 20 -4.86 -3.17 1.99
CA ILE A 20 -6.13 -2.57 2.44
C ILE A 20 -6.60 -1.52 1.43
N ALA A 21 -5.71 -0.66 0.91
CA ALA A 21 -6.04 0.37 -0.06
C ALA A 21 -6.53 -0.23 -1.39
N MET A 22 -5.87 -1.28 -1.88
CA MET A 22 -6.32 -2.04 -3.05
C MET A 22 -7.68 -2.69 -2.81
N PHE A 23 -7.89 -3.30 -1.65
CA PHE A 23 -9.17 -3.95 -1.32
C PHE A 23 -10.31 -2.93 -1.15
N ALA A 24 -10.02 -1.77 -0.54
CA ALA A 24 -10.95 -0.66 -0.46
C ALA A 24 -11.33 -0.14 -1.86
N TYR A 25 -10.36 -0.02 -2.77
CA TYR A 25 -10.63 0.36 -4.16
C TYR A 25 -11.53 -0.66 -4.86
N TYR A 26 -11.29 -1.97 -4.69
CA TYR A 26 -12.15 -3.03 -5.19
C TYR A 26 -13.58 -2.92 -4.66
N LEU A 27 -13.76 -2.70 -3.35
CA LEU A 27 -15.09 -2.58 -2.73
C LEU A 27 -15.87 -1.34 -3.19
N ILE A 28 -15.19 -0.28 -3.61
CA ILE A 28 -15.83 0.95 -4.08
C ILE A 28 -16.17 0.86 -5.57
N GLN A 29 -15.22 0.44 -6.41
CA GLN A 29 -15.36 0.51 -7.87
C GLN A 29 -15.80 -0.81 -8.51
N PHE A 30 -15.44 -1.96 -7.92
CA PHE A 30 -15.63 -3.29 -8.50
C PHE A 30 -16.51 -4.20 -7.64
N ARG A 31 -17.33 -3.64 -6.74
CA ARG A 31 -18.22 -4.39 -5.83
C ARG A 31 -19.13 -5.40 -6.54
N LEU A 32 -19.47 -5.12 -7.80
CA LEU A 32 -20.36 -5.92 -8.63
C LEU A 32 -19.64 -7.07 -9.37
N PHE A 33 -18.32 -7.03 -9.47
CA PHE A 33 -17.51 -8.02 -10.16
C PHE A 33 -16.96 -9.05 -9.19
N LYS A 34 -16.55 -10.22 -9.69
CA LYS A 34 -15.84 -11.22 -8.87
C LYS A 34 -14.39 -10.80 -8.67
N LEU A 35 -13.78 -11.18 -7.54
CA LEU A 35 -12.36 -10.92 -7.27
C LEU A 35 -11.45 -11.42 -8.41
N SER A 36 -11.77 -12.58 -9.00
CA SER A 36 -11.03 -13.14 -10.14
C SER A 36 -11.06 -12.22 -11.36
N GLU A 37 -12.21 -11.63 -11.67
CA GLU A 37 -12.37 -10.71 -12.79
C GLU A 37 -11.62 -9.40 -12.53
N PHE A 38 -11.65 -8.91 -11.30
CA PHE A 38 -10.87 -7.74 -10.90
C PHE A 38 -9.36 -7.95 -11.11
N PHE A 39 -8.80 -9.08 -10.65
CA PHE A 39 -7.38 -9.38 -10.88
C PHE A 39 -7.06 -9.54 -12.37
N GLN A 40 -7.95 -10.15 -13.15
CA GLN A 40 -7.76 -10.30 -14.59
C GLN A 40 -7.76 -8.95 -15.31
N VAL A 41 -8.72 -8.08 -14.99
CA VAL A 41 -8.82 -6.71 -15.55
C VAL A 41 -7.64 -5.86 -15.09
N MET A 42 -7.22 -5.98 -13.82
CA MET A 42 -6.05 -5.28 -13.29
C MET A 42 -4.76 -5.66 -14.04
N LEU A 43 -4.57 -6.94 -14.35
CA LEU A 43 -3.41 -7.43 -15.10
C LEU A 43 -3.47 -7.07 -16.59
N GLN A 44 -4.67 -7.04 -17.18
CA GLN A 44 -4.86 -6.68 -18.59
C GLN A 44 -4.75 -5.16 -18.83
N GLN A 45 -5.23 -4.33 -17.88
CA GLN A 45 -5.18 -2.88 -18.00
C GLN A 45 -4.03 -2.27 -17.19
N LYS A 46 -2.92 -2.00 -17.86
CA LYS A 46 -1.74 -1.32 -17.26
C LYS A 46 -2.10 0.03 -16.62
N SER A 47 -3.13 0.72 -17.10
CA SER A 47 -3.64 1.98 -16.54
C SER A 47 -4.27 1.79 -15.16
N LEU A 48 -5.16 0.79 -15.01
CA LEU A 48 -5.76 0.44 -13.71
C LEU A 48 -4.70 -0.01 -12.71
N MET A 49 -3.75 -0.85 -13.14
CA MET A 49 -2.67 -1.32 -12.27
C MET A 49 -1.84 -0.14 -11.74
N SER A 50 -1.46 0.78 -12.62
CA SER A 50 -0.73 1.99 -12.23
C SER A 50 -1.54 2.87 -11.27
N GLY A 51 -2.86 3.02 -11.51
CA GLY A 51 -3.75 3.77 -10.63
C GLY A 51 -3.85 3.17 -9.22
N ILE A 52 -4.01 1.85 -9.12
CA ILE A 52 -4.07 1.12 -7.84
C ILE A 52 -2.74 1.26 -7.07
N ILE A 53 -1.61 1.13 -7.76
CA ILE A 53 -0.28 1.35 -7.16
C ILE A 53 -0.16 2.77 -6.61
N SER A 54 -0.57 3.78 -7.38
CA SER A 54 -0.55 5.18 -6.93
C SER A 54 -1.44 5.42 -5.70
N ILE A 55 -2.68 4.92 -5.70
CA ILE A 55 -3.59 5.02 -4.54
C ILE A 55 -2.99 4.33 -3.32
N SER A 56 -2.37 3.15 -3.52
CA SER A 56 -1.75 2.39 -2.44
C SER A 56 -0.55 3.13 -1.82
N LEU A 57 0.27 3.77 -2.67
CA LEU A 57 1.38 4.61 -2.21
C LEU A 57 0.90 5.84 -1.43
N ILE A 58 -0.16 6.51 -1.90
CA ILE A 58 -0.77 7.65 -1.22
C ILE A 58 -1.33 7.22 0.14
N ALA A 59 -2.06 6.10 0.20
CA ALA A 59 -2.59 5.56 1.46
C ALA A 59 -1.46 5.26 2.46
N ASN A 60 -0.36 4.67 2.00
CA ASN A 60 0.81 4.42 2.84
C ASN A 60 1.47 5.72 3.33
N ALA A 61 1.56 6.74 2.49
CA ALA A 61 2.05 8.06 2.87
C ALA A 61 1.17 8.71 3.94
N VAL A 62 -0.16 8.60 3.83
CA VAL A 62 -1.09 9.09 4.86
C VAL A 62 -0.87 8.38 6.20
N VAL A 63 -0.78 7.05 6.19
CA VAL A 63 -0.50 6.28 7.41
C VAL A 63 0.87 6.68 8.00
N PHE A 64 1.90 6.79 7.17
CA PHE A 64 3.21 7.28 7.58
C PHE A 64 3.13 8.65 8.27
N THR A 65 2.44 9.63 7.66
CA THR A 65 2.26 10.98 8.22
C THR A 65 1.51 10.96 9.54
N LEU A 66 0.49 10.10 9.69
CA LEU A 66 -0.24 9.95 10.96
C LEU A 66 0.67 9.42 12.07
N TYR A 67 1.56 8.47 11.77
CA TYR A 67 2.47 7.87 12.75
C TYR A 67 3.63 8.80 13.14
N ILE A 68 4.19 9.55 12.19
CA ILE A 68 5.25 10.52 12.48
C ILE A 68 4.73 11.70 13.31
N ASN A 69 3.52 12.19 13.02
CA ASN A 69 2.87 13.25 13.81
C ASN A 69 2.56 12.81 15.25
N LYS A 70 2.38 11.50 15.49
CA LYS A 70 2.20 10.92 16.82
C LYS A 70 3.53 10.67 17.57
N GLN A 71 4.67 11.08 17.02
CA GLN A 71 6.01 10.84 17.57
C GLN A 71 6.27 9.34 17.84
N ILE A 72 5.87 8.49 16.89
CA ILE A 72 6.11 7.03 16.90
C ILE A 72 7.12 6.72 15.79
N ASP A 73 8.35 7.21 15.97
CA ASP A 73 9.34 7.33 14.91
C ASP A 73 9.86 5.97 14.40
N LYS A 74 9.97 4.94 15.25
CA LYS A 74 10.43 3.61 14.78
C LYS A 74 9.37 2.93 13.95
N THR A 75 8.09 3.08 14.30
CA THR A 75 6.98 2.56 13.48
C THR A 75 6.88 3.34 12.16
N ALA A 76 6.98 4.68 12.19
CA ALA A 76 7.01 5.49 10.97
C ALA A 76 8.17 5.08 10.04
N ARG A 77 9.36 4.85 10.60
CA ARG A 77 10.51 4.35 9.84
C ARG A 77 10.24 2.99 9.20
N GLY A 78 9.58 2.07 9.91
CA GLY A 78 9.17 0.77 9.35
C GLY A 78 8.18 0.89 8.19
N ILE A 79 7.19 1.78 8.29
CA ILE A 79 6.20 2.05 7.23
C ILE A 79 6.91 2.62 5.99
N PHE A 80 7.84 3.55 6.20
CA PHE A 80 8.61 4.15 5.11
C PHE A 80 9.47 3.11 4.38
N ILE A 81 10.17 2.24 5.10
CA ILE A 81 10.96 1.15 4.50
C ILE A 81 10.08 0.24 3.65
N ALA A 82 8.93 -0.20 4.17
CA ALA A 82 7.99 -1.02 3.41
C ALA A 82 7.49 -0.31 2.15
N THR A 83 7.23 1.00 2.24
CA THR A 83 6.81 1.83 1.09
C THR A 83 7.91 1.91 0.03
N CYS A 84 9.17 2.08 0.42
CA CYS A 84 10.29 2.06 -0.52
C CYS A 84 10.43 0.70 -1.21
N ILE A 85 10.30 -0.40 -0.48
CA ILE A 85 10.33 -1.76 -1.07
C ILE A 85 9.19 -1.92 -2.08
N TYR A 86 7.97 -1.53 -1.70
CA TYR A 86 6.81 -1.59 -2.59
C TYR A 86 6.98 -0.72 -3.85
N ALA A 87 7.50 0.50 -3.70
CA ALA A 87 7.78 1.39 -4.82
C ALA A 87 8.83 0.80 -5.76
N LEU A 88 9.90 0.21 -5.23
CA LEU A 88 10.92 -0.49 -6.03
C LEU A 88 10.32 -1.68 -6.79
N LEU A 89 9.52 -2.52 -6.12
CA LEU A 89 8.83 -3.63 -6.78
C LEU A 89 7.88 -3.14 -7.89
N ALA A 90 7.12 -2.09 -7.63
CA ALA A 90 6.22 -1.50 -8.61
C ALA A 90 6.97 -0.93 -9.84
N LEU A 91 8.13 -0.29 -9.62
CA LEU A 91 8.98 0.18 -10.71
C LEU A 91 9.55 -0.98 -11.52
N VAL A 92 10.03 -2.03 -10.86
CA VAL A 92 10.52 -3.25 -11.53
C VAL A 92 9.42 -3.87 -12.38
N ILE A 93 8.22 -4.05 -11.83
CA ILE A 93 7.08 -4.59 -12.58
C ILE A 93 6.75 -3.70 -13.79
N LYS A 94 6.75 -2.37 -13.62
CA LYS A 94 6.40 -1.44 -14.70
C LYS A 94 7.41 -1.41 -15.85
N TRP A 95 8.70 -1.58 -15.54
CA TRP A 95 9.78 -1.48 -16.53
C TRP A 95 10.18 -2.82 -17.16
N PHE A 96 10.06 -3.93 -16.41
CA PHE A 96 10.43 -5.26 -16.89
C PHE A 96 9.25 -6.10 -17.41
N LEU A 97 7.99 -5.66 -17.22
CA LEU A 97 6.76 -6.41 -17.58
C LEU A 97 5.74 -5.54 -18.36
#